data_AF-A0A642A9J0-F1
#
_entry.id   AF-A0A642A9J0-F1
#
_cell.length_a   1.000
_cell.length_b   1.000
_cell.length_c   1.000
_cell.angle_alpha   90.00
_cell.angle_beta   90.00
_cell.angle_gamma   90.00
#
_symmetry.space_group_name_H-M   'P 1'
#
loop_
_entity.id
_entity.type
_entity.pdbx_description
1 polymer ?
#
loop_
_entity_poly.entity_id
_entity_poly.type
_entity_poly.pdbx_seq_one_letter_code
_entity_poly.pdbx_strand_id
1 'polypeptide(L)' 'MEALVNVDSSLICARIIQVFVGAFFYIFMIAKAVGSENKAKWFKRRMKYTFFNKRGIFGEYINFGYPITWQGVGIF' A
#
# COMPACT_ATOMS: atom_id res chain seq x y z
N MET A 1 18.75 12.13 -35.76
CA MET A 1 18.83 11.42 -34.47
C MET A 1 18.39 12.40 -33.39
N GLU A 2 17.11 12.76 -33.38
CA GLU A 2 16.51 13.66 -32.39
C GLU A 2 15.74 12.79 -31.39
N ALA A 3 16.41 12.31 -30.35
CA ALA A 3 15.76 11.44 -29.37
C ALA A 3 16.36 11.54 -27.96
N LEU A 4 17.04 12.63 -27.65
CA LEU A 4 17.31 12.99 -26.26
C LEU A 4 16.42 14.19 -25.92
N VAL A 5 15.11 13.93 -25.88
CA VAL A 5 14.16 14.83 -25.24
C VAL A 5 14.66 15.00 -23.80
N ASN A 6 15.18 16.18 -23.50
CA ASN A 6 15.59 16.55 -22.15
C ASN A 6 14.30 16.70 -21.34
N VAL A 7 13.80 15.59 -20.80
CA VAL A 7 12.60 15.58 -19.95
C VAL A 7 12.95 16.37 -18.70
N ASP A 8 12.22 17.46 -18.48
CA ASP A 8 12.42 18.31 -17.32
C ASP A 8 12.38 17.48 -16.03
N SER A 9 13.45 17.59 -15.21
CA SER A 9 13.60 16.87 -13.94
C SER A 9 12.41 17.13 -13.02
N SER A 10 11.82 18.32 -13.07
CA SER A 10 10.64 18.65 -12.28
C SER A 10 9.42 17.80 -12.66
N LEU A 11 9.25 17.53 -13.96
CA LEU A 11 8.18 16.68 -14.50
C LEU A 11 8.37 15.21 -14.09
N ILE A 12 9.62 14.73 -14.09
CA ILE A 12 9.95 13.39 -13.61
C ILE A 12 9.60 13.26 -12.13
N CYS A 13 10.03 14.22 -11.30
CA CYS A 13 9.70 14.27 -9.87
C CYS A 13 8.19 14.30 -9.62
N ALA A 14 7.45 15.14 -10.35
CA ALA A 14 6.00 15.24 -10.22
C ALA A 14 5.30 13.91 -10.53
N ARG A 15 5.72 13.21 -11.60
CA ARG A 15 5.17 11.89 -11.95
C ARG A 15 5.47 10.83 -10.89
N ILE A 16 6.69 10.82 -10.36
CA ILE A 16 7.07 9.90 -9.28
C ILE A 16 6.17 10.14 -8.07
N ILE A 17 6.03 11.39 -7.63
CA ILE A 17 5.16 11.76 -6.50
C ILE A 17 3.71 11.36 -6.78
N GLN A 18 3.20 11.64 -7.98
CA GLN A 18 1.83 11.28 -8.36
C GLN A 18 1.59 9.78 -8.31
N VAL A 19 2.54 8.96 -8.76
CA VAL A 19 2.45 7.50 -8.67
C VAL A 19 2.43 7.04 -7.21
N PHE A 20 3.31 7.58 -6.36
CA PHE A 20 3.33 7.22 -4.94
C PHE A 20 2.05 7.62 -4.22
N VAL A 21 1.55 8.83 -4.45
CA VAL A 21 0.32 9.34 -3.86
C VAL A 21 -0.89 8.55 -4.37
N GLY A 22 -0.96 8.31 -5.69
CA GLY A 22 -2.02 7.51 -6.30
C GLY A 22 -2.06 6.07 -5.77
N ALA A 23 -0.90 5.42 -5.68
CA ALA A 23 -0.78 4.08 -5.10
C ALA A 23 -1.21 4.06 -3.62
N PHE A 24 -0.81 5.07 -2.84
CA PHE A 24 -1.23 5.19 -1.44
C PHE A 24 -2.76 5.28 -1.32
N PHE A 25 -3.41 6.15 -2.10
CA PHE A 25 -4.86 6.28 -2.09
C PHE A 25 -5.57 5.00 -2.57
N TYR A 26 -5.04 4.34 -3.60
CA TYR A 26 -5.59 3.07 -4.07
C TYR A 26 -5.58 2.01 -2.95
N ILE A 27 -4.42 1.78 -2.32
CA ILE A 27 -4.28 0.82 -1.22
C ILE A 27 -5.20 1.21 -0.04
N PHE A 28 -5.26 2.49 0.28
CA PHE A 28 -6.12 2.99 1.36
C PHE A 28 -7.61 2.75 1.08
N MET A 29 -8.06 2.97 -0.16
CA MET A 29 -9.44 2.71 -0.57
C MET A 29 -9.79 1.22 -0.51
N ILE A 30 -8.87 0.34 -0.92
CA ILE A 30 -9.05 -1.12 -0.77
C ILE A 30 -9.11 -1.51 0.71
N ALA A 31 -8.21 -0.98 1.55
CA ALA A 31 -8.24 -1.23 3.00
C ALA A 31 -9.55 -0.77 3.64
N LYS A 32 -10.10 0.35 3.18
CA LYS A 32 -11.40 0.85 3.61
C LYS A 32 -12.56 0.00 3.13
N ALA A 33 -12.54 -0.46 1.90
CA ALA A 33 -13.57 -1.33 1.34
C ALA A 33 -13.60 -2.72 1.99
N VAL A 34 -12.43 -3.30 2.27
CA VAL A 34 -12.33 -4.57 3.01
C VAL A 34 -12.85 -4.39 4.44
N GLY A 35 -12.45 -3.32 5.12
CA GLY A 35 -12.85 -3.05 6.50
C GLY A 35 -12.09 -3.92 7.51
N SER A 36 -12.15 -3.53 8.78
CA SER A 36 -11.41 -4.19 9.87
C SER A 36 -11.86 -5.63 10.12
N GLU A 37 -13.16 -5.92 9.98
CA GLU A 37 -13.72 -7.25 10.22
C GLU A 37 -13.25 -8.28 9.20
N ASN A 38 -13.43 -8.01 7.90
CA ASN A 38 -12.97 -8.91 6.85
C ASN A 38 -11.46 -9.04 6.88
N LYS A 39 -10.75 -7.95 7.17
CA LYS A 39 -9.30 -7.99 7.32
C LYS A 39 -8.86 -8.95 8.43
N ALA A 40 -9.52 -8.92 9.59
CA ALA A 40 -9.23 -9.83 10.70
C ALA A 40 -9.60 -11.29 10.37
N LYS A 41 -10.64 -11.51 9.56
CA LYS A 41 -11.06 -12.85 9.10
C LYS A 41 -10.14 -13.41 8.01
N TRP A 42 -9.70 -12.56 7.08
CA TRP A 42 -9.01 -12.98 5.85
C TRP A 42 -7.49 -13.01 5.98
N PHE A 43 -6.94 -12.27 6.95
CA PHE A 43 -5.49 -12.13 7.10
C PHE A 43 -5.02 -12.34 8.54
N LYS A 44 -3.89 -13.04 8.68
CA LYS A 44 -3.18 -13.20 9.94
C LYS A 44 -2.25 -12.02 10.19
N ARG A 45 -2.48 -11.33 11.32
CA ARG A 45 -1.61 -10.24 11.79
C ARG A 45 -0.28 -10.79 12.30
N ARG A 46 0.82 -10.04 12.08
CA ARG A 46 2.11 -10.33 12.71
C ARG A 46 2.01 -10.02 14.20
N MET A 47 2.35 -11.00 15.05
CA MET A 47 2.23 -10.86 16.51
C MET A 47 3.48 -10.25 17.18
N LYS A 48 4.66 -10.37 16.55
CA LYS A 48 5.92 -9.84 17.08
C LYS A 48 6.22 -8.48 16.46
N TYR A 49 6.10 -7.42 17.26
CA TYR A 49 6.54 -6.07 16.91
C TYR A 49 7.77 -5.70 17.75
N THR A 50 8.86 -5.32 17.09
CA THR A 50 10.02 -4.68 17.74
C THR A 50 9.85 -3.16 17.66
N PHE A 51 10.63 -2.39 18.44
CA PHE A 51 10.58 -0.93 18.41
C PHE A 51 10.75 -0.36 16.98
N PHE A 52 11.67 -0.93 16.19
CA PHE A 52 11.89 -0.56 14.78
C PHE A 52 10.80 -1.00 13.81
N ASN A 53 9.90 -1.91 14.22
CA ASN A 53 8.82 -2.43 13.39
C ASN A 53 7.43 -1.96 13.85
N LYS A 54 7.36 -1.04 14.83
CA LYS A 54 6.10 -0.41 15.22
C LYS A 54 5.57 0.41 14.03
N ARG A 55 4.34 0.12 13.64
CA ARG A 55 3.66 0.83 12.55
C ARG A 55 2.83 1.96 13.14
N GLY A 56 2.78 3.10 12.45
CA GLY A 56 1.83 4.16 12.76
C GLY A 56 0.40 3.75 12.40
N ILE A 57 -0.57 4.60 12.76
CA ILE A 57 -2.02 4.35 12.61
C ILE A 57 -2.38 3.98 11.16
N PHE A 58 -1.83 4.70 10.18
CA PHE A 58 -2.04 4.39 8.76
C PHE A 58 -1.43 3.04 8.36
N GLY A 59 -0.21 2.75 8.84
CA GLY A 59 0.46 1.49 8.58
C GLY A 59 -0.32 0.30 9.15
N GLU A 60 -0.99 0.46 10.28
CA GLU A 60 -1.82 -0.57 10.87
C GLU A 60 -3.12 -0.80 10.07
N TYR A 61 -3.69 0.26 9.51
CA TYR A 61 -4.92 0.21 8.71
C TYR A 61 -4.70 -0.36 7.30
N ILE A 62 -3.63 0.02 6.62
CA ILE A 62 -3.37 -0.41 5.23
C ILE A 62 -2.71 -1.78 5.11
N ASN A 63 -2.03 -2.27 6.15
CA ASN A 63 -1.34 -3.55 6.07
C ASN A 63 -2.26 -4.72 6.42
N PHE A 64 -2.58 -5.56 5.45
CA PHE A 64 -3.44 -6.73 5.61
C PHE A 64 -2.81 -7.87 6.43
N GLY A 65 -1.53 -8.16 6.26
CA GLY A 65 -0.88 -9.31 6.90
C GLY A 65 -0.77 -10.48 5.93
N TYR A 66 -0.64 -11.71 6.43
CA TYR A 66 -0.58 -12.89 5.56
C TYR A 66 -1.98 -13.40 5.26
N PRO A 67 -2.36 -13.62 3.98
CA PRO A 67 -3.69 -14.13 3.65
C PRO A 67 -3.83 -15.56 4.17
N ILE A 68 -4.99 -15.83 4.78
CA ILE A 68 -5.36 -17.16 5.31
C ILE A 68 -6.65 -17.69 4.64
N THR A 69 -7.27 -16.89 3.77
CA THR A 69 -8.48 -17.24 3.02
C THR A 69 -8.28 -16.92 1.54
N TRP A 70 -9.08 -17.54 0.67
CA TRP A 70 -9.07 -17.27 -0.78
C TRP A 70 -9.42 -15.82 -1.12
N GLN A 71 -10.35 -15.21 -0.37
CA GLN A 71 -10.67 -13.78 -0.49
C GLN A 71 -9.46 -12.91 -0.14
N GLY A 72 -8.72 -13.29 0.91
CA GLY A 72 -7.47 -12.63 1.27
C GLY A 72 -6.42 -12.76 0.16
N VAL A 73 -6.27 -13.94 -0.45
CA VAL A 73 -5.35 -14.15 -1.58
C VAL A 73 -5.74 -13.32 -2.80
N GLY A 74 -7.04 -13.18 -3.09
CA GLY A 74 -7.52 -12.38 -4.22
C GLY A 74 -7.30 -10.87 -4.08
N ILE A 75 -7.02 -10.38 -2.86
CA ILE A 75 -6.80 -8.96 -2.56
C ILE A 75 -5.33 -8.65 -2.24
N PHE A 76 -4.57 -9.66 -1.80
CA PHE A 76 -3.15 -9.56 -1.44
C PHE A 76 -2.28 -9.21 -2.65
#